data_AF-A0A961G811-F1
#
_entry.id   AF-A0A961G811-F1
#
_cell.length_a   1.000
_cell.length_b   1.000
_cell.length_c   1.000
_cell.angle_alpha   90.00
_cell.angle_beta   90.00
_cell.angle_gamma   90.00
#
_symmetry.space_group_name_H-M   'P 1'
#
loop_
_entity.id
_entity.type
_entity.pdbx_description
1 polymer ?
#
loop_
_entity_poly.entity_id
_entity_poly.type
_entity_poly.pdbx_seq_one_letter_code
_entity_poly.pdbx_strand_id
1 'polypeptide(L)'
;MADALAVAHGLPRPTLLLVEDAAANAVTVGNGPATASLVVTTGLLEALTPIELEGVLAHELLRIERRDSVPATTAAWFPPAAGWRQPDDELATDRSAVAMTRYPPGLAGAFDKIAAVGSTVQRPGGPLAGCWLVAQGPAADSAVALADRAAALREL
;
A
#
# COMPACT_ATOMS: atom_id res chain seq x y z
N MET A 1 4.43 -14.98 -3.74
CA MET A 1 4.03 -13.97 -4.75
C MET A 1 4.88 -12.71 -4.61
N ALA A 2 4.85 -12.02 -3.47
CA ALA A 2 5.68 -10.84 -3.21
C ALA A 2 7.18 -11.08 -3.48
N ASP A 3 7.74 -12.20 -3.02
CA ASP A 3 9.14 -12.57 -3.29
C ASP A 3 9.48 -12.63 -4.78
N ALA A 4 8.59 -13.23 -5.59
CA ALA A 4 8.81 -13.36 -7.03
C ALA A 4 8.74 -12.00 -7.72
N LEU A 5 7.84 -11.13 -7.26
CA LEU A 5 7.69 -9.77 -7.77
C LEU A 5 8.91 -8.91 -7.41
N ALA A 6 9.39 -8.98 -6.16
CA ALA A 6 10.61 -8.29 -5.74
C ALA A 6 11.83 -8.74 -6.55
N VAL A 7 12.00 -10.05 -6.74
CA VAL A 7 13.10 -10.61 -7.54
C VAL A 7 13.02 -10.18 -9.01
N ALA A 8 11.82 -10.18 -9.61
CA ALA A 8 11.62 -9.78 -11.01
C ALA A 8 12.02 -8.32 -11.28
N HIS A 9 11.90 -7.45 -10.27
CA HIS A 9 12.19 -6.02 -10.37
C HIS A 9 13.51 -5.62 -9.68
N GLY A 10 14.35 -6.59 -9.31
CA GLY A 10 15.66 -6.32 -8.72
C GLY A 10 15.62 -5.69 -7.31
N LEU A 11 14.50 -5.84 -6.59
CA LEU A 11 14.32 -5.33 -5.25
C LEU A 11 14.77 -6.37 -4.19
N PRO A 12 15.33 -5.92 -3.04
CA PRO A 12 15.52 -6.80 -1.90
C PRO A 12 14.18 -7.40 -1.47
N ARG A 13 14.20 -8.65 -0.99
CA ARG A 13 12.99 -9.31 -0.50
C ARG A 13 12.51 -8.60 0.78
N PRO A 14 11.31 -8.00 0.78
CA PRO A 14 10.80 -7.38 2.00
C PRO A 14 10.39 -8.45 3.01
N THR A 15 10.37 -8.08 4.28
CA THR A 15 9.75 -8.93 5.31
C THR A 15 8.24 -8.87 5.15
N LEU A 16 7.57 -10.01 5.08
CA LEU A 16 6.10 -10.07 4.97
C LEU A 16 5.48 -10.28 6.35
N LEU A 17 4.53 -9.42 6.71
CA LEU A 17 3.82 -9.46 7.98
C LEU A 17 2.31 -9.54 7.73
N LEU A 18 1.62 -10.36 8.52
CA LEU A 18 0.17 -10.49 8.50
C LEU A 18 -0.39 -9.93 9.81
N VAL A 19 -1.36 -9.04 9.70
CA VAL A 19 -2.12 -8.49 10.83
C VAL A 19 -3.53 -9.06 10.80
N GLU A 20 -3.97 -9.57 11.95
CA GLU A 20 -5.35 -10.02 12.14
C GLU A 20 -6.27 -8.79 12.29
N ASP A 21 -6.91 -8.37 11.20
CA ASP A 21 -7.91 -7.31 11.15
C ASP A 21 -8.86 -7.56 9.96
N ALA A 22 -10.16 -7.31 10.15
CA ALA A 22 -11.18 -7.51 9.13
C ALA A 22 -11.17 -6.43 8.04
N ALA A 23 -10.57 -5.26 8.31
CA ALA A 23 -10.39 -4.21 7.32
C ALA A 23 -9.48 -4.69 6.18
N ALA A 24 -9.80 -4.34 4.93
CA ALA A 24 -8.95 -4.62 3.78
C ALA A 24 -7.90 -3.50 3.63
N ASN A 25 -6.66 -3.75 4.05
CA ASN A 25 -5.59 -2.77 3.95
C ASN A 25 -4.18 -3.39 3.89
N ALA A 26 -3.21 -2.62 3.41
CA ALA A 26 -1.79 -2.96 3.39
C ALA A 26 -0.95 -1.74 3.77
N VAL A 27 0.28 -1.96 4.20
CA VAL A 27 1.24 -0.87 4.46
C VAL A 27 2.66 -1.33 4.26
N THR A 28 3.47 -0.43 3.71
CA THR A 28 4.93 -0.55 3.68
C THR A 28 5.55 0.29 4.80
N VAL A 29 6.39 -0.34 5.62
CA VAL A 29 7.20 0.35 6.65
C VAL A 29 8.68 0.01 6.50
N GLY A 30 9.57 0.96 6.79
CA GLY A 30 11.01 0.72 6.80
C GLY A 30 11.85 1.92 6.39
N ASN A 31 13.16 1.82 6.63
CA ASN A 31 14.11 2.90 6.37
C ASN A 31 14.72 2.84 4.95
N GLY A 32 14.23 1.92 4.12
CA GLY A 32 14.69 1.70 2.74
C GLY A 32 14.60 0.23 2.32
N PRO A 33 14.94 -0.09 1.05
CA PRO A 33 14.68 -1.39 0.45
C PRO A 33 15.23 -2.60 1.22
N ALA A 34 16.39 -2.46 1.84
CA ALA A 34 17.01 -3.55 2.61
C ALA A 34 16.34 -3.85 3.96
N THR A 35 15.50 -2.96 4.47
CA THR A 35 14.85 -3.07 5.79
C THR A 35 13.33 -2.96 5.72
N ALA A 36 12.78 -2.97 4.51
CA ALA A 36 11.36 -2.77 4.30
C ALA A 36 10.56 -4.01 4.72
N SER A 37 9.43 -3.75 5.38
CA SER A 37 8.43 -4.76 5.71
C SER A 37 7.12 -4.38 5.03
N LEU A 38 6.50 -5.35 4.38
CA LEU A 38 5.18 -5.25 3.79
C LEU A 38 4.19 -5.94 4.71
N VAL A 39 3.26 -5.17 5.23
CA VAL A 39 2.21 -5.62 6.14
C VAL A 39 0.90 -5.71 5.37
N VAL A 40 0.19 -6.83 5.51
CA VAL A 40 -1.16 -7.01 4.97
C VAL A 40 -2.11 -7.40 6.09
N THR A 41 -3.38 -7.04 5.98
CA THR A 41 -4.42 -7.51 6.91
C THR A 41 -5.05 -8.82 6.43
N THR A 42 -5.62 -9.60 7.36
CA THR A 42 -6.43 -10.79 7.02
C THR A 42 -7.62 -10.44 6.11
N GLY A 43 -8.31 -9.32 6.37
CA GLY A 43 -9.42 -8.85 5.54
C GLY A 43 -9.02 -8.54 4.11
N LEU A 44 -7.79 -8.07 3.87
CA LEU A 44 -7.28 -7.85 2.52
C LEU A 44 -7.08 -9.18 1.78
N LEU A 45 -6.48 -10.18 2.44
CA LEU A 45 -6.23 -11.49 1.85
C LEU A 45 -7.52 -12.25 1.54
N GLU A 46 -8.54 -12.08 2.37
CA GLU A 46 -9.86 -12.70 2.16
C GLU A 46 -10.66 -12.01 1.05
N ALA A 47 -10.51 -10.69 0.90
CA ALA A 47 -11.25 -9.91 -0.10
C ALA A 47 -10.69 -10.07 -1.53
N LEU A 48 -9.36 -10.18 -1.67
CA LEU A 48 -8.70 -10.08 -2.97
C LEU A 48 -8.37 -11.44 -3.59
N THR A 49 -8.57 -11.53 -4.91
CA THR A 49 -8.04 -12.63 -5.71
C THR A 49 -6.51 -12.55 -5.82
N PRO A 50 -5.81 -13.63 -6.21
CA PRO A 50 -4.35 -13.58 -6.39
C PRO A 50 -3.88 -12.48 -7.35
N ILE A 51 -4.65 -12.18 -8.38
CA ILE A 51 -4.35 -11.14 -9.38
C ILE A 51 -4.48 -9.74 -8.76
N GLU A 52 -5.54 -9.50 -8.00
CA GLU A 52 -5.76 -8.21 -7.32
C GLU A 52 -4.73 -7.99 -6.21
N LEU A 53 -4.40 -9.04 -5.46
CA LEU A 53 -3.35 -9.01 -4.46
C LEU A 53 -1.98 -8.77 -5.10
N GLU A 54 -1.68 -9.34 -6.28
CA GLU A 54 -0.44 -9.02 -7.02
C GLU A 54 -0.35 -7.53 -7.35
N GLY A 55 -1.48 -6.90 -7.74
CA GLY A 55 -1.58 -5.46 -7.94
C GLY A 55 -1.23 -4.64 -6.70
N VAL A 56 -1.86 -4.97 -5.57
CA VAL A 56 -1.60 -4.25 -4.30
C VAL A 56 -0.16 -4.43 -3.83
N LEU A 57 0.39 -5.64 -3.95
CA LEU A 57 1.79 -5.90 -3.61
C LEU A 57 2.76 -5.16 -4.52
N ALA A 58 2.45 -5.01 -5.80
CA ALA A 58 3.25 -4.20 -6.73
C ALA A 58 3.29 -2.73 -6.33
N HIS A 59 2.12 -2.19 -5.96
CA HIS A 59 2.00 -0.81 -5.48
C HIS A 59 2.86 -0.57 -4.24
N GLU A 60 2.77 -1.45 -3.25
CA GLU A 60 3.54 -1.34 -2.02
C GLU A 60 5.04 -1.56 -2.24
N LEU A 61 5.45 -2.50 -3.12
CA LEU A 61 6.85 -2.67 -3.51
C LEU A 61 7.43 -1.44 -4.20
N LEU A 62 6.65 -0.75 -5.03
CA LEU A 62 7.10 0.48 -5.69
C LEU A 62 7.32 1.61 -4.69
N ARG A 63 6.54 1.69 -3.60
CA ARG A 63 6.81 2.63 -2.49
C ARG A 63 8.16 2.35 -1.83
N ILE A 64 8.52 1.07 -1.67
CA ILE A 64 9.84 0.66 -1.16
C ILE A 64 10.94 1.15 -2.09
N GLU A 65 10.79 0.92 -3.40
CA GLU A 65 11.77 1.32 -4.42
C GLU A 65 11.98 2.84 -4.42
N ARG A 66 10.89 3.61 -4.40
CA ARG A 66 10.91 5.08 -4.37
C ARG A 66 11.40 5.67 -3.05
N ARG A 67 11.58 4.83 -2.02
CA ARG A 67 11.90 5.22 -0.64
C ARG A 67 10.82 6.14 -0.03
N ASP A 68 9.58 5.96 -0.49
CA ASP A 68 8.39 6.63 0.03
C ASP A 68 7.78 5.85 1.20
N SER A 69 8.61 5.09 1.92
CA SER A 69 8.25 4.38 3.16
C SER A 69 8.68 5.21 4.36
N VAL A 70 7.79 5.35 5.35
CA VAL A 70 8.11 6.04 6.59
C VAL A 70 9.16 5.23 7.38
N PRO A 71 10.32 5.84 7.73
CA PRO A 71 11.26 5.23 8.65
C PRO A 71 10.58 4.88 9.98
N ALA A 72 10.60 3.60 10.37
CA ALA A 72 9.96 3.13 11.61
C ALA A 72 10.49 3.88 12.85
N THR A 73 11.78 4.23 12.83
CA THR A 73 12.42 5.04 13.87
C THR A 73 11.81 6.44 13.94
N THR A 74 11.62 7.10 12.81
CA THR A 74 11.07 8.46 12.81
C THR A 74 9.58 8.42 13.16
N ALA A 75 8.84 7.37 12.75
CA ALA A 75 7.43 7.21 13.07
C ALA A 75 7.25 7.22 14.58
N ALA A 76 7.99 6.37 15.30
CA ALA A 76 7.88 6.26 16.75
C ALA A 76 8.09 7.58 17.53
N TRP A 77 8.84 8.54 16.97
CA TRP A 77 9.22 9.78 17.66
C TRP A 77 8.45 11.03 17.19
N PHE A 78 7.96 11.06 15.96
CA PHE A 78 7.30 12.23 15.38
C PHE A 78 5.91 11.87 14.83
N PRO A 79 4.81 12.17 15.56
CA PRO A 79 3.47 11.93 15.04
C PRO A 79 3.21 12.71 13.73
N PRO A 80 2.19 12.33 12.95
CA PRO A 80 1.95 12.80 11.57
C PRO A 80 1.87 14.32 11.35
N ALA A 81 1.87 15.14 12.40
CA ALA A 81 1.92 16.61 12.31
C ALA A 81 3.29 17.17 11.83
N ALA A 82 4.35 16.37 11.76
CA ALA A 82 5.72 16.82 11.45
C ALA A 82 6.10 16.81 9.96
N GLY A 83 5.15 16.90 9.02
CA GLY A 83 5.47 17.08 7.60
C GLY A 83 6.06 15.83 6.92
N TRP A 84 5.55 14.67 7.29
CA TRP A 84 5.82 13.43 6.58
C TRP A 84 5.38 13.57 5.13
N ARG A 85 6.31 13.40 4.21
CA ARG A 85 6.08 13.50 2.77
C ARG A 85 5.08 12.42 2.37
N GLN A 86 3.81 12.78 2.27
CA GLN A 86 2.87 12.00 1.45
C GLN A 86 3.44 12.03 0.03
N PRO A 87 3.48 10.90 -0.69
CA PRO A 87 3.97 10.90 -2.05
C PRO A 87 3.22 11.96 -2.84
N ASP A 88 3.95 12.83 -3.53
CA ASP A 88 3.35 13.96 -4.27
C ASP A 88 2.37 13.47 -5.37
N ASP A 89 2.43 12.17 -5.75
CA ASP A 89 1.57 11.56 -6.77
C ASP A 89 1.30 10.04 -6.54
N GLU A 90 0.25 9.72 -5.79
CA GLU A 90 -0.28 8.35 -5.63
C GLU A 90 -0.67 7.71 -6.97
N LEU A 91 -1.22 8.50 -7.90
CA LEU A 91 -1.68 8.01 -9.19
C LEU A 91 -0.50 7.62 -10.11
N ALA A 92 0.61 8.36 -10.07
CA ALA A 92 1.85 7.96 -10.75
C ALA A 92 2.48 6.71 -10.12
N THR A 93 2.25 6.47 -8.83
CA THR A 93 2.64 5.21 -8.18
C THR A 93 1.78 4.07 -8.71
N ASP A 94 0.46 4.25 -8.75
CA ASP A 94 -0.48 3.26 -9.30
C ASP A 94 -0.14 2.85 -10.73
N ARG A 95 0.09 3.84 -11.61
CA ARG A 95 0.40 3.62 -13.02
C ARG A 95 1.69 2.83 -13.23
N SER A 96 2.73 3.14 -12.45
CA SER A 96 3.98 2.40 -12.48
C SER A 96 3.84 1.00 -11.89
N ALA A 97 3.05 0.84 -10.83
CA ALA A 97 2.81 -0.45 -10.20
C ALA A 97 2.08 -1.42 -11.15
N VAL A 98 1.12 -0.91 -11.92
CA VAL A 98 0.43 -1.67 -12.98
C VAL A 98 1.43 -2.30 -13.96
N ALA A 99 2.45 -1.55 -14.38
CA ALA A 99 3.50 -2.02 -15.28
C ALA A 99 4.43 -3.10 -14.67
N MET A 100 4.44 -3.25 -13.34
CA MET A 100 5.19 -4.30 -12.65
C MET A 100 4.46 -5.65 -12.64
N THR A 101 3.16 -5.66 -12.95
CA THR A 101 2.31 -6.86 -12.86
C THR A 101 2.09 -7.53 -14.20
N ARG A 102 1.69 -8.81 -14.15
CA ARG A 102 1.28 -9.56 -15.34
C ARG A 102 -0.13 -9.23 -15.81
N TYR A 103 -0.96 -8.63 -14.95
CA TYR A 103 -2.37 -8.36 -15.24
C TYR A 103 -2.75 -6.94 -14.82
N PRO A 104 -2.59 -5.96 -15.73
CA PRO A 104 -2.78 -4.54 -15.45
C PRO A 104 -4.10 -4.16 -14.74
N PRO A 105 -5.27 -4.76 -15.07
CA PRO A 105 -6.53 -4.42 -14.40
C PRO A 105 -6.61 -4.86 -12.93
N GLY A 106 -5.67 -5.69 -12.44
CA GLY A 106 -5.72 -6.28 -11.10
C GLY A 106 -5.74 -5.23 -9.99
N LEU A 107 -4.95 -4.15 -10.12
CA LEU A 107 -4.89 -3.10 -9.10
C LEU A 107 -6.21 -2.30 -9.02
N ALA A 108 -6.85 -2.00 -10.16
CA ALA A 108 -8.14 -1.32 -10.18
C ALA A 108 -9.25 -2.17 -9.53
N GLY A 109 -9.29 -3.47 -9.83
CA GLY A 109 -10.23 -4.40 -9.19
C GLY A 109 -10.00 -4.53 -7.68
N ALA A 110 -8.74 -4.47 -7.25
CA ALA A 110 -8.40 -4.46 -5.83
C ALA A 110 -8.98 -3.23 -5.12
N PHE A 111 -8.84 -2.04 -5.72
CA PHE A 111 -9.37 -0.79 -5.15
C PHE A 111 -10.89 -0.81 -4.99
N ASP A 112 -11.64 -1.35 -5.97
CA ASP A 112 -13.10 -1.50 -5.83
C ASP A 112 -13.46 -2.37 -4.62
N LYS A 113 -12.78 -3.50 -4.47
CA LYS A 113 -13.06 -4.45 -3.39
C LYS A 113 -12.66 -3.91 -2.03
N ILE A 114 -11.52 -3.24 -1.94
CA ILE A 114 -11.09 -2.54 -0.72
C ILE A 114 -12.12 -1.48 -0.33
N ALA A 115 -12.63 -0.71 -1.30
CA ALA A 115 -13.67 0.28 -1.05
C ALA A 115 -15.00 -0.36 -0.59
N ALA A 116 -15.34 -1.54 -1.10
CA ALA A 116 -16.56 -2.27 -0.73
C ALA A 116 -16.48 -2.94 0.65
N VAL A 117 -15.34 -3.54 1.01
CA VAL A 117 -15.12 -4.21 2.31
C VAL A 117 -14.94 -3.17 3.43
N GLY A 118 -14.34 -2.03 3.11
CA GLY A 118 -13.89 -1.06 4.08
C GLY A 118 -12.44 -1.30 4.49
N SER A 119 -11.73 -0.20 4.71
CA SER A 119 -10.27 -0.18 4.90
C SER A 119 -9.85 0.39 6.25
N THR A 120 -10.82 0.70 7.12
CA THR A 120 -10.55 1.29 8.43
C THR A 120 -10.09 0.24 9.43
N VAL A 121 -8.79 0.21 9.71
CA VAL A 121 -8.14 -0.73 10.64
C VAL A 121 -8.52 -0.35 12.08
N GLN A 122 -8.90 -1.33 12.92
CA GLN A 122 -9.46 -1.06 14.26
C GLN A 122 -8.45 -0.44 15.24
N ARG A 123 -7.17 -0.77 15.07
CA ARG A 123 -6.05 -0.16 15.82
C ARG A 123 -4.94 0.19 14.84
N PRO A 124 -5.04 1.34 14.14
CA PRO A 124 -4.05 1.71 13.12
C PRO A 124 -2.67 2.03 13.72
N GLY A 125 -2.54 2.02 15.05
CA GLY A 125 -1.28 2.01 15.78
C GLY A 125 -0.53 3.33 15.70
N GLY A 126 -0.79 4.24 16.65
CA GLY A 126 0.09 5.38 16.95
C GLY A 126 0.57 6.13 15.69
N PRO A 127 1.87 6.46 15.60
CA PRO A 127 2.40 7.26 14.48
C PRO A 127 2.37 6.63 13.09
N LEU A 128 2.03 5.34 12.96
CA LEU A 128 2.02 4.61 11.68
C LEU A 128 0.66 4.68 10.96
N ALA A 129 -0.35 5.32 11.55
CA ALA A 129 -1.70 5.41 11.00
C ALA A 129 -1.78 6.08 9.61
N GLY A 130 -0.78 6.88 9.22
CA GLY A 130 -0.70 7.53 7.90
C GLY A 130 -0.03 6.69 6.82
N CYS A 131 0.52 5.52 7.14
CA CYS A 131 1.33 4.73 6.20
C CYS A 131 0.49 3.73 5.38
N TRP A 132 -0.77 3.50 5.78
CA TRP A 132 -1.66 2.54 5.13
C TRP A 132 -1.99 2.93 3.68
N LEU A 133 -2.10 1.92 2.81
CA LEU A 133 -2.52 2.02 1.41
C LEU A 133 -3.79 2.89 1.28
N VAL A 134 -4.71 2.70 2.22
CA VAL A 134 -5.84 3.60 2.43
C VAL A 134 -5.62 4.36 3.72
N ALA A 135 -5.46 5.68 3.62
CA ALA A 135 -5.23 6.57 4.75
C ALA A 135 -6.36 6.50 5.78
N GLN A 136 -6.01 6.73 7.05
CA GLN A 136 -6.91 6.64 8.20
C GLN A 136 -7.14 8.03 8.81
N GLY A 137 -8.32 8.29 9.37
CA GLY A 137 -8.62 9.56 10.08
C GLY A 137 -8.63 10.79 9.16
N PRO A 138 -8.34 12.00 9.65
CA PRO A 138 -8.46 13.25 8.87
C PRO A 138 -7.49 13.36 7.67
N ALA A 139 -6.50 12.47 7.55
CA ALA A 139 -5.67 12.32 6.36
C ALA A 139 -6.36 11.55 5.22
N ALA A 140 -7.49 10.89 5.49
CA ALA A 140 -8.32 10.24 4.48
C ALA A 140 -9.03 11.27 3.56
N ASP A 141 -9.28 12.48 4.07
CA ASP A 141 -9.97 13.55 3.34
C ASP A 141 -9.08 14.26 2.29
N SER A 142 -7.76 14.04 2.33
CA SER A 142 -6.79 14.69 1.41
C SER A 142 -6.21 13.75 0.34
N ALA A 143 -6.55 12.46 0.37
CA ALA A 143 -6.09 11.49 -0.62
C ALA A 143 -7.09 11.38 -1.78
N VAL A 144 -6.59 11.26 -3.02
CA VAL A 144 -7.44 10.92 -4.18
C VAL A 144 -8.22 9.65 -3.83
N ALA A 145 -9.55 9.70 -3.98
CA ALA A 145 -10.41 8.59 -3.58
C ALA A 145 -10.01 7.32 -4.33
N LEU A 146 -10.11 6.16 -3.67
CA LEU A 146 -9.84 4.86 -4.31
C LEU A 146 -10.64 4.67 -5.60
N ALA A 147 -11.87 5.18 -5.63
CA ALA A 147 -12.72 5.14 -6.82
C ALA A 147 -12.11 5.92 -8.00
N ASP A 148 -11.53 7.10 -7.76
CA ASP A 148 -10.90 7.92 -8.79
C ASP A 148 -9.60 7.28 -9.29
N ARG A 149 -8.79 6.70 -8.38
CA ARG A 149 -7.60 5.92 -8.73
C ARG A 149 -7.97 4.71 -9.58
N ALA A 150 -9.00 3.96 -9.17
CA ALA A 150 -9.49 2.81 -9.92
C ALA A 150 -9.99 3.22 -11.31
N ALA A 151 -10.73 4.33 -11.43
CA ALA A 151 -11.19 4.85 -12.71
C ALA A 151 -10.01 5.20 -13.63
N ALA A 152 -9.03 5.95 -13.12
CA ALA A 152 -7.85 6.35 -13.89
C ALA A 152 -6.98 5.17 -14.36
N LEU A 153 -6.92 4.07 -13.59
CA LEU A 153 -6.20 2.87 -14.00
C LEU A 153 -6.92 2.09 -15.11
N ARG A 154 -8.24 2.22 -15.26
CA ARG A 154 -9.01 1.57 -16.34
C ARG A 154 -8.87 2.27 -17.69
N GLU A 155 -8.29 3.46 -17.70
CA GLU A 155 -8.01 4.22 -18.93
C GLU A 155 -6.63 3.90 -19.54
N LEU A 156 -5.83 3.05 -18.87
CA LEU A 156 -4.54 2.54 -19.35
C LEU A 156 -4.72 1.34 -20.29
#